data_AF-A0A9Q3V723-F1
#
_entry.id   AF-A0A9Q3V723-F1
#
_cell.length_a   1.000
_cell.length_b   1.000
_cell.length_c   1.000
_cell.angle_alpha   90.00
_cell.angle_beta   90.00
_cell.angle_gamma   90.00
#
_symmetry.space_group_name_H-M   'P 1'
#
loop_
_entity.id
_entity.type
_entity.pdbx_description
1 polymer ?
#
loop_
_entity_poly.entity_id
_entity_poly.type
_entity_poly.pdbx_seq_one_letter_code
_entity_poly.pdbx_strand_id
1 'polypeptide(L)' 'METTTKKQILENIGKVYEKAKACHLEESFFKSIEAEIDSLSQYFKTTEVQTFFIAMVFTFNYS' A
#
# COMPACT_ATOMS: atom_id res chain seq x y z
N MET A 1 -10.49 -15.18 10.82
CA MET A 1 -9.28 -14.58 10.21
C MET A 1 -9.41 -14.76 8.71
N GLU A 2 -9.74 -13.70 7.98
CA GLU A 2 -9.74 -13.77 6.52
C GLU A 2 -8.29 -13.91 6.05
N THR A 3 -7.99 -15.01 5.36
CA THR A 3 -6.70 -15.19 4.69
C THR A 3 -6.63 -14.19 3.54
N THR A 4 -5.98 -13.04 3.76
CA THR A 4 -5.70 -12.09 2.67
C THR A 4 -4.91 -12.82 1.59
N THR A 5 -5.50 -12.95 0.41
CA THR A 5 -4.88 -13.71 -0.68
C THR A 5 -3.72 -12.91 -1.27
N LYS A 6 -2.71 -13.60 -1.83
CA LYS A 6 -1.61 -12.92 -2.55
C LYS A 6 -2.12 -12.00 -3.66
N LYS A 7 -3.23 -12.36 -4.31
CA LYS A 7 -3.90 -11.53 -5.31
C LYS A 7 -4.38 -10.20 -4.71
N GLN A 8 -5.03 -10.25 -3.55
CA GLN A 8 -5.54 -9.06 -2.87
C GLN A 8 -4.41 -8.15 -2.37
N ILE A 9 -3.28 -8.72 -1.94
CA ILE A 9 -2.06 -7.96 -1.64
C ILE A 9 -1.57 -7.21 -2.87
N LEU A 10 -1.47 -7.89 -4.02
CA LEU A 10 -1.05 -7.26 -5.28
C LEU A 10 -2.03 -6.15 -5.74
N GLU A 11 -3.35 -6.38 -5.61
CA GLU A 11 -4.36 -5.38 -5.91
C GLU A 11 -4.24 -4.14 -5.00
N ASN A 12 -3.99 -4.33 -3.71
CA ASN A 12 -3.80 -3.24 -2.77
C ASN A 12 -2.52 -2.44 -3.06
N ILE A 13 -1.41 -3.11 -3.42
CA ILE A 13 -0.18 -2.44 -3.87
C ILE A 13 -0.48 -1.56 -5.09
N GLY A 14 -1.20 -2.09 -6.08
CA GLY A 14 -1.60 -1.32 -7.27
C GLY A 14 -2.47 -0.11 -6.93
N LYS A 15 -3.45 -0.26 -6.03
CA LYS A 15 -4.32 0.85 -5.59
C LYS A 15 -3.52 1.96 -4.89
N VAL A 16 -2.61 1.58 -3.98
CA VAL A 16 -1.72 2.54 -3.30
C VAL A 16 -0.88 3.30 -4.32
N TYR A 17 -0.27 2.60 -5.28
CA TYR A 17 0.53 3.22 -6.33
C TYR A 17 -0.26 4.20 -7.21
N GLU A 18 -1.44 3.79 -7.68
CA GLU A 18 -2.28 4.65 -8.53
C GLU A 18 -2.73 5.92 -7.80
N LYS A 19 -3.11 5.80 -6.52
CA LYS A 19 -3.49 6.94 -5.68
C LYS A 19 -2.29 7.80 -5.26
N ALA A 20 -1.08 7.25 -5.22
CA ALA A 20 0.13 7.98 -4.83
C ALA A 20 0.60 9.00 -5.89
N LYS A 21 0.06 8.95 -7.12
CA LYS A 21 0.39 9.91 -8.18
C LYS A 21 0.05 11.33 -7.73
N ALA A 22 1.07 12.17 -7.62
CA ALA A 22 0.97 13.56 -7.15
C ALA A 22 0.36 13.73 -5.73
N CYS A 23 0.54 12.76 -4.84
CA CYS A 23 0.03 12.83 -3.47
C CYS A 23 0.74 13.83 -2.54
N HIS A 24 1.95 14.29 -2.94
CA HIS A 24 2.82 15.16 -2.13
C HIS A 24 3.09 14.69 -0.69
N LEU A 25 2.82 13.42 -0.38
CA LEU A 25 2.91 12.83 0.97
C LEU A 25 2.05 13.55 2.03
N GLU A 26 0.93 14.13 1.61
CA GLU A 26 0.01 14.80 2.52
C GLU A 26 -0.69 13.79 3.46
N GLU A 27 -1.05 14.22 4.67
CA GLU A 27 -1.82 13.39 5.61
C GLU A 27 -3.20 12.99 5.04
N SER A 28 -3.80 13.89 4.25
CA SER A 28 -5.04 13.66 3.50
C SER A 28 -4.95 12.43 2.58
N PHE A 29 -3.78 12.22 1.97
CA PHE A 29 -3.51 11.08 1.12
C PHE A 29 -3.45 9.79 1.93
N PHE A 30 -2.73 9.75 3.06
CA PHE A 30 -2.64 8.55 3.89
C PHE A 30 -4.01 8.10 4.39
N LYS A 31 -4.90 9.05 4.76
CA LYS A 31 -6.31 8.74 5.08
C LYS A 31 -7.08 8.13 3.90
N SER A 32 -6.77 8.53 2.67
CA SER A 32 -7.43 8.01 1.46
C SER A 32 -7.01 6.57 1.07
N ILE A 33 -5.92 6.08 1.64
CA ILE A 33 -5.37 4.72 1.43
C ILE A 33 -5.29 3.89 2.71
N GLU A 34 -5.89 4.35 3.80
CA GLU A 34 -5.78 3.74 5.13
C GLU A 34 -6.13 2.24 5.10
N ALA A 35 -7.25 1.88 4.47
CA ALA A 35 -7.68 0.49 4.35
C ALA A 35 -6.68 -0.40 3.59
N GLU A 36 -6.10 0.10 2.49
CA GLU A 36 -5.09 -0.63 1.74
C GLU A 36 -3.75 -0.72 2.50
N ILE A 37 -3.32 0.39 3.12
CA ILE A 37 -2.11 0.48 3.95
C ILE A 37 -2.21 -0.47 5.14
N ASP A 38 -3.33 -0.51 5.85
CA ASP A 38 -3.54 -1.39 7.01
C ASP A 38 -3.48 -2.86 6.62
N SER A 39 -4.11 -3.21 5.50
CA SER A 39 -4.06 -4.57 4.97
C SER A 39 -2.63 -4.98 4.62
N LEU A 40 -1.88 -4.09 3.98
CA LEU A 40 -0.49 -4.35 3.58
C LEU A 40 0.46 -4.34 4.78
N SER A 41 0.25 -3.48 5.77
CA SER A 41 1.11 -3.35 6.95
C SER A 41 1.02 -4.58 7.83
N GLN A 42 -0.18 -5.16 7.97
CA GLN A 42 -0.40 -6.44 8.63
C GLN A 42 0.30 -7.59 7.88
N TYR A 43 0.27 -7.57 6.55
CA TYR A 43 0.90 -8.60 5.72
C TYR A 43 2.42 -8.55 5.79
N PHE A 44 3.02 -7.37 5.63
CA PHE A 44 4.47 -7.17 5.63
C PHE A 44 5.06 -7.05 7.04
N LYS A 45 4.22 -6.88 8.07
CA LYS A 45 4.60 -6.64 9.47
C LYS A 45 5.46 -5.39 9.62
N THR A 46 4.97 -4.28 9.07
CA THR A 46 5.67 -3.00 8.98
C THR A 46 4.79 -1.85 9.46
N THR A 47 5.39 -0.69 9.70
CA THR A 47 4.62 0.55 9.94
C THR A 47 3.95 1.03 8.65
N GLU A 48 2.94 1.90 8.74
CA GLU A 48 2.25 2.48 7.58
C GLU A 48 3.21 3.12 6.58
N VAL A 49 4.14 3.95 7.07
CA VAL A 49 5.14 4.64 6.25
C VAL A 49 6.07 3.64 5.54
N GLN A 50 6.57 2.62 6.26
CA GLN A 50 7.38 1.57 5.65
C GLN A 50 6.58 0.79 4.59
N THR A 51 5.31 0.51 4.87
CA THR A 51 4.41 -0.21 3.97
C THR A 51 4.17 0.56 2.68
N PHE A 52 3.95 1.88 2.77
CA PHE A 52 3.87 2.76 1.61
C PHE A 52 5.12 2.65 0.74
N PHE A 53 6.31 2.78 1.32
CA PHE A 53 7.55 2.66 0.54
C PHE A 53 7.75 1.27 -0.05
N ILE A 54 7.36 0.19 0.64
CA ILE A 54 7.37 -1.17 0.09
C ILE A 54 6.47 -1.23 -1.15
N ALA A 55 5.24 -0.70 -1.10
CA ALA A 55 4.32 -0.70 -2.24
C ALA A 55 4.89 0.07 -3.44
N MET A 56 5.55 1.21 -3.20
CA MET A 56 6.19 2.01 -4.26
C MET A 56 7.39 1.29 -4.88
N VAL A 57 8.31 0.77 -4.04
CA VAL A 57 9.49 0.04 -4.50
C VAL A 57 9.08 -1.22 -5.26
N PHE A 58 8.09 -1.96 -4.75
CA PHE A 58 7.60 -3.16 -5.41
C PHE A 58 7.05 -2.83 -6.80
N THR A 59 6.20 -1.81 -6.90
CA THR A 59 5.66 -1.39 -8.19
C THR A 59 6.77 -0.96 -9.14
N PHE A 60 7.76 -0.18 -8.71
CA PHE A 60 8.86 0.26 -9.59
C PHE A 60 9.79 -0.87 -10.07
N ASN A 61 9.85 -2.00 -9.38
CA ASN A 61 10.73 -3.11 -9.75
C ASN A 61 10.01 -4.24 -10.50
N TYR A 62 8.69 -4.32 -10.41
CA TYR A 62 7.90 -5.44 -10.92
C TYR A 62 6.65 -5.00 -11.71
N SER A 63 6.66 -3.79 -12.28
CA SER A 63 5.63 -3.31 -13.23
C SER A 63 5.94 -3.65 -14.68
#